data_AF-A0A928XS32-F1
#
_entry.id   AF-A0A928XS32-F1
#
_cell.length_a   1.000
_cell.length_b   1.000
_cell.length_c   1.000
_cell.angle_alpha   90.00
_cell.angle_beta   90.00
_cell.angle_gamma   90.00
#
_symmetry.space_group_name_H-M   'P 1'
#
loop_
_entity.id
_entity.type
_entity.pdbx_description
1 polymer ?
#
loop_
_entity_poly.entity_id
_entity_poly.type
_entity_poly.pdbx_seq_one_letter_code
_entity_poly.pdbx_strand_id
1 'polypeptide(L)'
;MEGAGGPQPREARRATTGVPEAKRLHEDAIGIYRKKHGLLSGDEIRAIRAQFDLKQSDLARLLRLGANTVSRWESGRNVQTAAMDILLRLISDLPGSVAYLRGRAA
;
A
#
# COMPACT_ATOMS: atom_id res chain seq x y z
N MET A 1 53.03 -5.56 37.56
CA MET A 1 52.09 -6.68 37.75
C MET A 1 50.79 -6.08 38.23
N GLU A 2 50.03 -5.44 37.34
CA GLU A 2 49.06 -6.06 36.42
C GLU A 2 47.96 -6.81 37.17
N GLY A 3 46.74 -6.31 37.04
CA GLY A 3 45.55 -6.91 37.64
C GLY A 3 44.35 -5.98 37.57
N ALA A 4 43.95 -5.60 36.36
CA ALA A 4 42.80 -4.77 36.05
C ALA A 4 41.48 -5.47 36.43
N GLY A 5 40.56 -4.72 37.04
CA GLY A 5 39.20 -5.18 37.37
C GLY A 5 38.20 -4.04 37.37
N GLY A 6 38.24 -3.18 36.35
CA GLY A 6 37.19 -2.18 36.13
C GLY A 6 35.85 -2.86 35.81
N PRO A 7 34.71 -2.31 36.24
CA PRO A 7 33.40 -2.88 35.93
C PRO A 7 33.22 -2.93 34.41
N GLN A 8 32.92 -4.11 33.88
CA GLN A 8 32.62 -4.30 32.45
C GLN A 8 31.30 -3.57 32.11
N PRO A 9 31.30 -2.61 31.18
CA PRO A 9 30.07 -2.04 30.67
C PRO A 9 29.60 -2.93 29.51
N ARG A 10 28.71 -3.88 29.77
CA ARG A 10 27.98 -4.60 28.71
C ARG A 10 26.47 -4.40 28.84
N GLU A 11 26.05 -3.16 29.06
CA GLU A 11 24.66 -2.74 28.86
C GLU A 11 24.59 -1.36 28.20
N ALA A 12 24.91 -1.31 26.90
CA ALA A 12 24.63 -0.19 25.99
C ALA A 12 24.96 -0.73 24.58
N ARG A 13 24.08 -0.85 23.58
CA ARG A 13 22.80 -0.23 23.29
C ARG A 13 21.97 -1.26 22.50
N ARG A 14 20.76 -1.60 22.97
CA ARG A 14 19.70 -1.93 22.01
C ARG A 14 19.37 -0.61 21.31
N ALA A 15 19.87 -0.42 20.10
CA ALA A 15 19.34 0.61 19.22
C ALA A 15 17.92 0.20 18.84
N THR A 16 16.95 0.56 19.69
CA THR A 16 15.52 0.39 19.44
C THR A 16 15.04 1.53 18.52
N THR A 17 15.65 1.65 17.33
CA THR A 17 15.31 2.66 16.32
C THR A 17 15.63 2.08 14.95
N GLY A 18 14.73 1.25 14.42
CA GLY A 18 14.87 0.71 13.07
C GLY A 18 13.54 0.57 12.31
N VAL A 19 12.41 0.51 13.02
CA VAL A 19 11.10 0.26 12.39
C VAL A 19 10.49 1.51 11.73
N PRO A 20 10.50 2.71 12.35
CA PRO A 20 9.86 3.88 11.74
C PRO A 20 10.59 4.40 10.51
N GLU A 21 11.93 4.35 10.49
CA GLU A 21 12.75 4.84 9.38
C GLU A 21 12.70 3.92 8.17
N ALA A 22 12.81 2.60 8.36
CA ALA A 22 12.69 1.63 7.28
C ALA A 22 11.31 1.68 6.59
N LYS A 23 10.24 1.88 7.38
CA LYS A 23 8.89 2.06 6.84
C LYS A 23 8.78 3.31 5.98
N ARG A 24 9.32 4.44 6.44
CA ARG A 24 9.33 5.70 5.68
C ARG A 24 10.10 5.55 4.36
N LEU A 25 11.29 4.97 4.41
CA LEU A 25 12.10 4.72 3.21
C LEU A 25 11.35 3.85 2.18
N HIS A 26 10.65 2.82 2.65
CA HIS A 26 9.83 1.96 1.80
C HIS A 26 8.65 2.72 1.14
N GLU A 27 7.91 3.51 1.92
CA GLU A 27 6.81 4.34 1.43
C GLU A 27 7.30 5.37 0.40
N ASP A 28 8.45 6.00 0.65
CA ASP A 28 9.08 6.96 -0.27
C ASP A 28 9.51 6.27 -1.59
N ALA A 29 10.14 5.10 -1.50
CA ALA A 29 10.53 4.32 -2.68
C ALA A 29 9.32 3.92 -3.54
N ILE A 30 8.21 3.54 -2.90
CA ILE A 30 6.95 3.25 -3.57
C ILE A 30 6.38 4.49 -4.26
N GLY A 31 6.40 5.65 -3.60
CA GLY A 31 5.94 6.91 -4.17
C GLY A 31 6.74 7.30 -5.42
N ILE A 32 8.07 7.18 -5.35
CA ILE A 32 8.97 7.43 -6.48
C ILE A 32 8.68 6.47 -7.64
N TYR A 33 8.50 5.17 -7.34
CA TYR A 33 8.15 4.18 -8.37
C TYR A 33 6.83 4.53 -9.08
N ARG A 34 5.78 4.85 -8.33
CA ARG A 34 4.49 5.26 -8.91
C ARG A 34 4.64 6.46 -9.82
N LYS A 35 5.34 7.51 -9.37
CA LYS A 35 5.56 8.72 -10.16
C LYS A 35 6.35 8.43 -11.43
N LYS A 36 7.38 7.59 -11.35
CA LYS A 36 8.20 7.18 -12.51
C LYS A 36 7.37 6.41 -13.56
N HIS A 37 6.41 5.61 -13.12
CA HIS A 37 5.60 4.75 -13.99
C HIS A 37 4.19 5.29 -14.30
N GLY A 38 3.84 6.50 -13.82
CA GLY A 38 2.51 7.11 -14.04
C GLY A 38 1.37 6.35 -13.36
N LEU A 39 1.65 5.62 -12.28
CA LEU A 39 0.66 4.79 -11.58
C LEU A 39 -0.11 5.61 -10.54
N LEU A 40 -1.38 5.27 -10.33
CA LEU A 40 -2.24 5.83 -9.30
C LEU A 40 -1.61 5.70 -7.91
N SER A 41 -1.67 6.78 -7.15
CA SER A 41 -1.41 6.84 -5.72
C SER A 41 -2.50 6.13 -4.91
N GLY A 42 -2.21 5.84 -3.64
CA GLY A 42 -3.19 5.26 -2.73
C GLY A 42 -4.42 6.15 -2.55
N ASP A 43 -4.26 7.47 -2.59
CA ASP A 43 -5.35 8.43 -2.43
C ASP A 43 -6.22 8.52 -3.70
N GLU A 44 -5.64 8.44 -4.89
CA GLU A 44 -6.41 8.37 -6.14
C GLU A 44 -7.22 7.07 -6.21
N ILE A 45 -6.64 5.93 -5.80
CA ILE A 45 -7.37 4.65 -5.71
C ILE A 45 -8.54 4.77 -4.73
N ARG A 46 -8.33 5.44 -3.58
CA ARG A 46 -9.39 5.71 -2.61
C ARG A 46 -10.48 6.61 -3.21
N ALA A 47 -10.11 7.64 -3.95
CA ALA A 47 -11.06 8.55 -4.59
C ALA A 47 -11.94 7.83 -5.61
N ILE A 48 -11.35 7.01 -6.49
CA ILE A 48 -12.08 6.16 -7.45
C ILE A 48 -13.06 5.25 -6.70
N ARG A 49 -12.61 4.60 -5.63
CA ARG A 49 -13.48 3.72 -4.83
C ARG A 49 -14.66 4.50 -4.20
N ALA A 50 -14.38 5.67 -3.65
CA ALA A 50 -15.37 6.51 -2.98
C ALA A 50 -16.42 7.09 -3.94
N GLN A 51 -16.06 7.34 -5.22
CA GLN A 51 -17.01 7.75 -6.27
C GLN A 51 -18.21 6.80 -6.41
N PHE A 52 -18.04 5.53 -6.05
CA PHE A 52 -19.07 4.50 -6.17
C PHE A 52 -19.56 3.95 -4.82
N ASP A 53 -19.28 4.65 -3.71
CA ASP A 53 -19.64 4.25 -2.33
C ASP A 53 -19.20 2.82 -1.94
N LEU A 54 -18.09 2.36 -2.52
CA LEU A 54 -17.57 1.02 -2.24
C LEU A 54 -16.70 1.03 -0.98
N LYS A 55 -16.83 0.02 -0.11
CA LYS A 55 -15.79 -0.25 0.91
C LYS A 55 -14.58 -0.91 0.27
N GLN A 56 -13.43 -0.89 0.95
CA GLN A 56 -12.22 -1.58 0.47
C GLN A 56 -12.49 -3.06 0.16
N SER A 57 -13.28 -3.72 1.01
CA SER A 57 -13.73 -5.11 0.83
C SER A 57 -14.62 -5.30 -0.40
N ASP A 58 -15.44 -4.30 -0.73
CA ASP A 58 -16.35 -4.39 -1.87
C ASP A 58 -15.58 -4.28 -3.18
N LEU A 59 -14.62 -3.34 -3.26
CA LEU A 59 -13.74 -3.24 -4.43
C LEU A 59 -12.87 -4.49 -4.58
N ALA A 60 -12.34 -5.03 -3.47
CA ALA A 60 -11.58 -6.28 -3.50
C ALA A 60 -12.42 -7.44 -4.05
N ARG A 61 -13.67 -7.59 -3.60
CA ARG A 61 -14.60 -8.61 -4.09
C ARG A 61 -14.95 -8.39 -5.57
N LEU A 62 -15.28 -7.15 -5.94
CA LEU A 62 -15.64 -6.76 -7.31
C LEU A 62 -14.54 -7.12 -8.31
N LEU A 63 -13.29 -6.93 -7.93
CA LEU A 63 -12.10 -7.19 -8.74
C LEU A 63 -11.48 -8.57 -8.51
N ARG A 64 -12.11 -9.42 -7.69
CA ARG A 64 -11.61 -10.77 -7.33
C ARG A 64 -10.18 -10.76 -6.78
N LEU A 65 -9.88 -9.76 -5.96
CA LEU A 65 -8.60 -9.58 -5.29
C LEU A 65 -8.61 -10.20 -3.89
N GLY A 66 -7.42 -10.48 -3.35
CA GLY A 66 -7.26 -10.78 -1.93
C GLY A 66 -7.82 -9.67 -1.04
N ALA A 67 -8.40 -10.05 0.10
CA ALA A 67 -9.16 -9.13 0.97
C ALA A 67 -8.40 -7.87 1.42
N ASN A 68 -7.07 -7.98 1.57
CA ASN A 68 -6.22 -6.88 2.05
C ASN A 68 -5.56 -6.08 0.91
N THR A 69 -5.75 -6.47 -0.34
CA THR A 69 -5.04 -5.88 -1.49
C THR A 69 -5.33 -4.39 -1.62
N VAL A 70 -6.62 -4.01 -1.61
CA VAL A 70 -7.04 -2.60 -1.74
C VAL A 70 -6.53 -1.77 -0.56
N SER A 71 -6.62 -2.30 0.67
CA SER A 71 -6.09 -1.62 1.86
C SER A 71 -4.59 -1.35 1.74
N ARG A 72 -3.80 -2.32 1.22
CA ARG A 72 -2.36 -2.15 1.01
C ARG A 72 -2.02 -1.13 -0.07
N TRP A 73 -2.82 -1.02 -1.12
CA TRP A 73 -2.64 0.03 -2.12
C TRP A 73 -2.95 1.41 -1.55
N GLU A 74 -4.10 1.57 -0.89
CA GLU A 74 -4.54 2.84 -0.31
C GLU A 74 -3.67 3.32 0.85
N SER A 75 -3.00 2.41 1.57
CA SER A 75 -2.05 2.74 2.63
C SER A 75 -0.61 2.88 2.14
N GLY A 76 -0.36 2.76 0.83
CA GLY A 76 0.98 2.88 0.26
C GLY A 76 1.93 1.71 0.56
N ARG A 77 1.46 0.64 1.21
CA ARG A 77 2.30 -0.52 1.56
C ARG A 77 2.71 -1.35 0.34
N ASN A 78 1.83 -1.43 -0.66
CA ASN A 78 2.08 -2.11 -1.93
C ASN A 78 1.67 -1.23 -3.12
N VAL A 79 2.20 -1.57 -4.30
CA VAL A 79 1.84 -0.98 -5.59
C VAL A 79 0.96 -1.95 -6.37
N GLN A 80 -0.04 -1.43 -7.07
CA GLN A 80 -0.87 -2.16 -8.02
C GLN A 80 -0.07 -2.49 -9.29
N THR A 81 -0.49 -3.52 -10.03
CA THR A 81 0.08 -3.77 -11.36
C THR A 81 -0.41 -2.72 -12.35
N ALA A 82 0.33 -2.51 -13.46
CA ALA A 82 -0.09 -1.59 -14.52
C ALA A 82 -1.47 -1.97 -15.11
N ALA A 83 -1.75 -3.27 -15.26
CA ALA A 83 -3.07 -3.74 -15.72
C ALA A 83 -4.21 -3.31 -14.77
N MET A 84 -3.95 -3.35 -13.46
CA MET A 84 -4.92 -2.93 -12.46
C MET A 84 -5.08 -1.41 -12.40
N ASP A 85 -4.01 -0.67 -12.67
CA ASP A 85 -4.06 0.78 -12.85
C ASP A 85 -5.04 1.18 -13.95
N ILE A 86 -4.88 0.55 -15.13
CA ILE A 86 -5.77 0.75 -16.28
C ILE A 86 -7.21 0.38 -15.90
N LEU A 87 -7.42 -0.76 -15.24
CA LEU A 87 -8.77 -1.19 -14.85
C LEU A 87 -9.45 -0.22 -13.87
N LEU A 88 -8.70 0.32 -12.91
CA LEU A 88 -9.24 1.32 -11.96
C LEU A 88 -9.63 2.61 -12.68
N ARG A 89 -8.83 3.07 -13.65
CA ARG A 89 -9.16 4.22 -14.50
C ARG A 89 -10.41 3.96 -15.35
N LEU A 90 -10.51 2.77 -15.98
CA LEU A 90 -11.71 2.37 -16.72
C LEU A 90 -12.96 2.37 -15.83
N ILE A 91 -12.83 1.94 -14.56
CA ILE A 91 -13.94 1.99 -13.61
C ILE A 91 -14.36 3.43 -13.33
N SER A 92 -13.39 4.32 -13.09
CA SER A 92 -13.62 5.76 -12.85
C SER A 92 -14.29 6.46 -14.03
N ASP A 93 -13.80 6.21 -15.25
CA ASP A 93 -14.08 7.02 -16.42
C ASP A 93 -15.30 6.55 -17.21
N LEU A 94 -15.64 5.25 -17.13
CA LEU A 94 -16.75 4.68 -17.89
C LEU A 94 -18.03 4.54 -17.05
N PRO A 95 -19.13 5.22 -17.43
CA PRO A 95 -20.42 5.04 -16.78
C PRO A 95 -20.89 3.58 -16.82
N GLY A 96 -21.48 3.11 -15.73
CA GLY A 96 -22.02 1.75 -15.63
C GLY A 96 -20.99 0.63 -15.42
N SER A 97 -19.69 0.94 -15.35
CA SER A 97 -18.61 -0.01 -15.09
C SER A 97 -18.86 -0.87 -13.84
N VAL A 98 -19.20 -0.26 -12.71
CA VAL A 98 -19.48 -0.97 -11.45
C VAL A 98 -20.73 -1.85 -11.56
N ALA A 99 -21.78 -1.39 -12.23
CA ALA A 99 -22.99 -2.20 -12.44
C ALA A 99 -22.68 -3.44 -13.30
N TYR A 100 -21.92 -3.25 -14.38
CA TYR A 100 -21.46 -4.33 -15.25
C TYR A 100 -20.61 -5.37 -14.49
N LEU A 101 -19.68 -4.91 -13.66
CA LEU A 101 -18.81 -5.78 -12.85
C LEU A 101 -19.60 -6.51 -11.77
N ARG A 102 -20.56 -5.85 -11.09
CA ARG A 102 -21.44 -6.49 -10.10
C ARG A 102 -22.23 -7.65 -10.72
N GLY A 103 -22.71 -7.52 -11.97
CA GLY A 103 -23.39 -8.60 -12.68
C GLY A 103 -22.51 -9.82 -13.01
N ARG A 104 -21.17 -9.71 -12.87
CA ARG A 104 -20.19 -10.77 -13.13
C ARG A 104 -19.43 -11.22 -11.88
N ALA A 105 -19.61 -10.52 -10.77
CA ALA A 105 -18.98 -10.83 -9.49
C ALA A 105 -19.70 -11.94 -8.71
N ALA A 106 -20.62 -12.68 -9.36
CA ALA A 106 -21.23 -13.90 -8.83
C ALA A 106 -20.19 -15.01 -8.62
#